data_AF-A0A0G0T150-F1
#
_entry.id   AF-A0A0G0T150-F1
#
_cell.length_a   1.000
_cell.length_b   1.000
_cell.length_c   1.000
_cell.angle_alpha   90.00
_cell.angle_beta   90.00
_cell.angle_gamma   90.00
#
_symmetry.space_group_name_H-M   'P 1'
#
loop_
_entity.id
_entity.type
_entity.pdbx_description
1 polymer ?
#
loop_
_entity_poly.entity_id
_entity_poly.type
_entity_poly.pdbx_seq_one_letter_code
_entity_poly.pdbx_strand_id
1 'polypeptide(L)'
;MGWTKSKKSSFKAGDRVTVPGGYGDGTITEFEDGCGGGELASVKLDSGRQEWVGVSRLKAAGPKKSTDKKADDYELYVRDVIRTSDGRLGLIKDFTYGGCSDQYAVVMFHDGQTREYNVSRVTLVAAATR
;
A
#
# COMPACT_ATOMS: atom_id res chain seq x y z
N MET A 1 0.09 6.29 -46.27
CA MET A 1 0.57 7.21 -45.23
C MET A 1 -0.01 6.77 -43.89
N GLY A 2 0.67 5.85 -43.19
CA GLY A 2 0.21 5.31 -41.91
C GLY A 2 0.75 6.18 -40.78
N TRP A 3 -0.11 6.93 -40.12
CA TRP A 3 0.25 7.76 -38.97
C TRP A 3 0.75 6.84 -37.84
N THR A 4 2.02 6.98 -37.46
CA THR A 4 2.58 6.33 -36.28
C THR A 4 1.91 6.95 -35.06
N LYS A 5 0.92 6.25 -34.49
CA LYS A 5 0.37 6.56 -33.17
C LYS A 5 1.52 6.60 -32.18
N SER A 6 1.90 7.80 -31.73
CA SER A 6 2.72 7.97 -30.53
C SER A 6 2.08 7.11 -29.43
N LYS A 7 2.82 6.10 -28.94
CA LYS A 7 2.35 5.24 -27.85
C LYS A 7 2.10 6.17 -26.66
N LYS A 8 0.84 6.52 -26.42
CA LYS A 8 0.41 7.12 -25.16
C LYS A 8 0.99 6.25 -24.06
N SER A 9 1.73 6.89 -23.16
CA SER A 9 2.17 6.31 -21.91
C SER A 9 1.03 5.47 -21.34
N SER A 10 1.26 4.17 -21.13
CA SER A 10 0.20 3.26 -20.65
C SER A 10 -0.10 3.44 -19.16
N PHE A 11 0.40 4.52 -18.56
CA PHE A 11 0.31 4.82 -17.14
C PHE A 11 -0.86 5.76 -16.85
N LYS A 12 -1.49 5.59 -15.69
CA LYS A 12 -2.60 6.40 -15.18
C LYS A 12 -2.33 6.83 -13.74
N ALA A 13 -3.05 7.84 -13.28
CA ALA A 13 -3.02 8.21 -11.86
C ALA A 13 -3.57 7.03 -11.04
N GLY A 14 -2.88 6.70 -9.96
CA GLY A 14 -3.09 5.48 -9.19
C GLY A 14 -2.22 4.29 -9.62
N ASP A 15 -1.56 4.35 -10.79
CA ASP A 15 -0.66 3.28 -11.20
C ASP A 15 0.60 3.27 -10.35
N ARG A 16 1.05 2.05 -10.05
CA ARG A 16 2.27 1.82 -9.31
C ARG A 16 3.46 1.73 -10.26
N VAL A 17 4.49 2.48 -9.96
CA VAL A 17 5.67 2.62 -10.82
C VAL A 17 6.95 2.55 -10.01
N THR A 18 8.01 2.04 -10.63
CA THR A 18 9.35 2.07 -10.08
C THR A 18 10.10 3.25 -10.69
N VAL A 19 10.62 4.13 -9.84
CA VAL A 19 11.43 5.28 -10.23
C VAL A 19 12.91 4.86 -10.25
N PRO A 20 13.57 4.83 -11.42
CA PRO A 20 14.98 4.47 -11.51
C PRO A 20 15.88 5.55 -10.87
N GLY A 21 17.08 5.16 -10.44
CA GLY A 21 18.04 6.08 -9.79
C GLY A 21 18.06 6.01 -8.27
N GLY A 22 17.55 4.93 -7.67
CA GLY A 22 17.60 4.70 -6.22
C GLY A 22 16.40 5.25 -5.43
N TYR A 23 15.42 5.84 -6.11
CA TYR A 23 14.21 6.39 -5.50
C TYR A 23 13.20 5.33 -5.06
N GLY A 24 13.22 4.16 -5.69
CA GLY A 24 12.36 3.02 -5.32
C GLY A 24 10.98 3.08 -5.97
N ASP A 25 10.02 2.40 -5.36
CA ASP A 25 8.64 2.31 -5.86
C ASP A 25 7.78 3.47 -5.35
N GLY A 26 6.77 3.83 -6.14
CA GLY A 26 5.76 4.80 -5.75
C GLY A 26 4.48 4.67 -6.56
N THR A 27 3.55 5.57 -6.29
CA THR A 27 2.25 5.65 -6.97
C THR A 27 2.13 6.98 -7.70
N ILE A 28 1.71 6.94 -8.96
CA ILE A 28 1.44 8.17 -9.72
C ILE A 28 0.24 8.88 -9.11
N THR A 29 0.38 10.15 -8.76
CA THR A 29 -0.73 10.97 -8.22
C THR A 29 -1.39 11.81 -9.30
N GLU A 30 -0.59 12.34 -10.23
CA GLU A 30 -1.01 13.32 -11.23
C GLU A 30 -0.01 13.37 -12.39
N PHE A 31 -0.45 13.97 -13.51
CA PHE A 31 0.38 14.21 -14.69
C PHE A 31 0.39 15.69 -15.03
N GLU A 32 1.50 16.15 -15.59
CA GLU A 32 1.66 17.49 -16.12
C GLU A 32 2.41 17.43 -17.45
N ASP A 33 2.03 18.31 -18.37
CA ASP A 33 2.76 18.51 -19.62
C ASP A 33 4.10 19.21 -19.32
N GLY A 34 5.20 18.46 -19.44
CA GLY A 34 6.53 19.00 -19.26
C GLY A 34 6.90 19.95 -20.40
N CYS A 35 7.58 21.05 -20.04
CA CYS A 35 8.21 21.96 -21.00
C CYS A 35 9.14 21.18 -21.96
N GLY A 36 8.69 20.99 -23.21
CA GLY A 36 9.41 20.19 -24.23
C GLY A 36 8.58 19.11 -24.92
N GLY A 37 7.28 18.99 -24.60
CA GLY A 37 6.39 18.01 -25.23
C GLY A 37 6.51 16.59 -24.68
N GLY A 38 7.09 16.46 -23.47
CA GLY A 38 7.18 15.21 -22.74
C GLY A 38 6.23 15.23 -21.53
N GLU A 39 5.53 14.12 -21.29
CA GLU A 39 4.64 13.97 -20.13
C GLU A 39 5.46 13.70 -18.86
N LEU A 40 5.20 14.48 -17.81
CA LEU A 40 5.73 14.26 -16.47
C LEU A 40 4.64 13.65 -15.60
N ALA A 41 5.02 12.69 -14.77
CA ALA A 41 4.17 12.13 -13.73
C ALA A 41 4.73 12.52 -12.37
N SER A 42 3.87 13.02 -11.50
CA SER A 42 4.16 13.13 -10.08
C SER A 42 3.97 11.76 -9.45
N VAL A 43 5.00 11.27 -8.78
CA VAL A 43 5.01 9.97 -8.11
C VAL A 43 5.21 10.18 -6.62
N LYS A 44 4.24 9.74 -5.82
CA LYS A 44 4.39 9.62 -4.37
C LYS A 44 5.13 8.31 -4.07
N LEU A 45 6.40 8.42 -3.71
CA LEU A 45 7.24 7.28 -3.36
C LEU A 45 6.76 6.64 -2.06
N ASP A 46 7.01 5.34 -1.89
CA ASP A 46 6.76 4.62 -0.63
C ASP A 46 7.54 5.23 0.56
N SER A 47 8.63 5.97 0.28
CA SER A 47 9.38 6.74 1.28
C SER A 47 8.63 7.98 1.81
N GLY A 48 7.45 8.28 1.26
CA GLY A 48 6.62 9.44 1.63
C GLY A 48 6.97 10.73 0.87
N ARG A 49 8.04 10.71 0.05
CA ARG A 49 8.46 11.86 -0.77
C ARG A 49 7.74 11.86 -2.12
N GLN A 50 7.36 13.04 -2.61
CA GLN A 50 6.74 13.22 -3.92
C GLN A 50 7.77 13.77 -4.91
N GLU A 51 7.88 13.14 -6.08
CA GLU A 51 8.86 13.52 -7.11
C GLU A 51 8.21 13.59 -8.50
N TRP A 52 8.60 14.59 -9.29
CA TRP A 52 8.21 14.70 -10.70
C TRP A 52 9.19 13.95 -11.59
N VAL A 53 8.68 12.94 -12.30
CA VAL A 53 9.49 12.04 -13.11
C VAL A 53 8.90 11.96 -14.51
N GLY A 54 9.76 12.12 -15.52
CA GLY A 54 9.34 11.93 -16.91
C GLY A 54 8.80 10.52 -17.11
N VAL A 55 7.60 10.40 -17.68
CA VAL A 55 6.89 9.12 -17.80
C VAL A 55 7.70 8.09 -18.59
N SER A 56 8.52 8.55 -19.56
CA SER A 56 9.46 7.72 -20.31
C SER A 56 10.53 7.02 -19.45
N ARG A 57 10.78 7.51 -18.23
CA ARG A 57 11.73 6.92 -17.26
C ARG A 57 11.03 5.98 -16.28
N LEU A 58 9.71 6.09 -16.13
CA LEU A 58 8.95 5.23 -15.25
C LEU A 58 8.87 3.83 -15.82
N LYS A 59 9.09 2.85 -14.96
CA LYS A 59 8.77 1.45 -15.26
C LYS A 59 7.51 1.10 -14.50
N ALA A 60 6.65 0.30 -15.12
CA ALA A 60 5.59 -0.35 -14.38
C ALA A 60 6.27 -1.15 -13.27
N ALA A 61 6.04 -0.75 -12.02
CA ALA A 61 6.34 -1.65 -10.93
C ALA A 61 5.43 -2.84 -11.23
N GLY A 62 6.01 -4.03 -11.41
CA GLY A 62 5.19 -5.23 -11.46
C GLY A 62 4.23 -5.18 -10.26
N PRO A 63 3.01 -5.74 -10.37
CA PRO A 63 2.15 -5.85 -9.20
C PRO A 63 3.05 -6.38 -8.09
N LYS A 64 3.15 -5.65 -6.96
CA LYS A 64 3.86 -6.19 -5.79
C LYS A 64 3.35 -7.62 -5.72
N LYS A 65 4.24 -8.62 -5.75
CA LYS A 65 3.84 -9.98 -5.43
C LYS A 65 3.20 -9.85 -4.06
N SER A 66 1.89 -9.70 -4.02
CA SER A 66 1.05 -9.89 -2.86
C SER A 66 1.03 -11.40 -2.67
N THR A 67 2.19 -11.97 -2.36
CA THR A 67 2.28 -13.28 -1.72
C THR A 67 1.96 -13.19 -0.23
N ASP A 68 1.55 -12.02 0.24
CA ASP A 68 0.80 -11.88 1.47
C ASP A 68 -0.49 -11.12 1.13
N LYS A 69 -1.62 -11.81 1.23
CA LYS A 69 -2.94 -11.17 1.25
C LYS A 69 -2.93 -10.20 2.42
N LYS A 70 -2.79 -8.90 2.12
CA LYS A 70 -2.93 -7.86 3.14
C LYS A 70 -4.32 -7.96 3.78
N ALA A 71 -4.39 -7.70 5.07
CA ALA A 71 -5.63 -7.55 5.82
C ALA A 71 -6.51 -6.36 5.35
N ASP A 72 -6.20 -5.72 4.22
CA ASP A 72 -7.12 -4.83 3.49
C ASP A 72 -8.22 -5.62 2.75
N ASP A 73 -8.02 -6.92 2.49
CA ASP A 73 -9.03 -7.79 1.84
C ASP A 73 -9.88 -8.59 2.85
N TYR A 74 -9.46 -8.59 4.13
CA TYR A 74 -10.21 -9.20 5.23
C TYR A 74 -10.62 -8.10 6.19
N GLU A 75 -11.90 -7.74 6.21
CA GLU A 75 -12.46 -7.08 7.39
C GLU A 75 -12.05 -7.91 8.62
N LEU A 76 -11.17 -7.36 9.46
CA LEU A 76 -10.83 -7.96 10.73
C LEU A 76 -12.01 -7.78 11.67
N TYR A 77 -12.38 -8.85 12.35
CA TYR A 77 -13.47 -8.83 13.32
C TYR A 77 -12.97 -9.09 14.72
N VAL A 78 -13.77 -8.64 15.70
CA VAL A 78 -13.59 -9.05 17.08
C VAL A 78 -13.69 -10.57 17.16
N ARG A 79 -12.76 -11.18 17.89
CA ARG A 79 -12.50 -12.63 18.03
C ARG A 79 -11.67 -13.28 16.94
N ASP A 80 -11.24 -12.55 15.92
CA ASP A 80 -10.26 -13.08 14.96
C ASP A 80 -8.93 -13.36 15.64
N VAL A 81 -8.30 -14.47 15.24
CA VAL A 81 -6.94 -14.81 15.65
C VAL A 81 -5.99 -14.26 14.61
N ILE A 82 -5.08 -13.40 15.07
CA ILE A 82 -4.12 -12.71 14.24
C ILE A 82 -2.70 -12.98 14.70
N ARG A 83 -1.74 -12.79 13.80
CA ARG A 83 -0.33 -12.72 14.09
C ARG A 83 0.12 -11.27 14.02
N THR A 84 0.69 -10.76 15.11
CA THR A 84 1.19 -9.39 15.18
C THR A 84 2.56 -9.26 14.53
N SER A 85 2.99 -8.03 14.23
CA SER A 85 4.29 -7.75 13.61
C SER A 85 5.49 -8.20 14.45
N ASP A 86 5.34 -8.30 15.78
CA ASP A 86 6.35 -8.86 16.68
C ASP A 86 6.32 -10.40 16.72
N GLY A 87 5.52 -11.03 15.86
CA GLY A 87 5.47 -12.47 15.64
C GLY A 87 4.60 -13.24 16.62
N ARG A 88 3.96 -12.55 17.58
CA ARG A 88 3.07 -13.15 18.58
C ARG A 88 1.68 -13.42 18.01
N LEU A 89 1.04 -14.47 18.51
CA LEU A 89 -0.36 -14.79 18.22
C LEU A 89 -1.25 -14.19 19.29
N GLY A 90 -2.32 -13.53 18.86
CA GLY A 90 -3.30 -12.93 19.75
C GLY A 90 -4.68 -12.89 19.12
N LEU A 91 -5.68 -12.63 19.95
CA LEU A 91 -7.07 -12.54 19.55
C LEU A 91 -7.51 -11.08 19.59
N ILE A 92 -8.21 -10.62 18.55
CA ILE A 92 -8.77 -9.27 18.54
C ILE A 92 -9.90 -9.21 19.56
N LYS A 93 -9.78 -8.33 20.55
CA LYS A 93 -10.80 -8.08 21.57
C LYS A 93 -11.70 -6.90 21.18
N ASP A 94 -11.13 -5.87 20.57
CA ASP A 94 -11.82 -4.62 20.25
C ASP A 94 -11.06 -3.84 19.17
N PHE A 95 -11.62 -2.72 18.71
CA PHE A 95 -10.97 -1.81 17.77
C PHE A 95 -11.03 -0.37 18.28
N THR A 96 -9.88 0.31 18.24
CA THR A 96 -9.77 1.71 18.60
C THR A 96 -9.35 2.52 17.38
N TYR A 97 -9.69 3.81 17.39
CA TYR A 97 -9.26 4.75 16.37
C TYR A 97 -8.29 5.74 17.01
N GLY A 98 -7.07 5.80 16.48
CA GLY A 98 -6.09 6.81 16.86
C GLY A 98 -6.37 8.15 16.16
N GLY A 99 -5.73 9.22 16.63
CA GLY A 99 -5.73 10.48 15.90
C GLY A 99 -5.16 10.28 14.48
N CYS A 100 -5.79 10.92 13.48
CA CYS A 100 -5.53 10.75 12.04
C CYS A 100 -6.19 9.55 11.33
N SER A 101 -7.32 9.03 11.84
CA SER A 101 -8.11 7.97 11.17
C SER A 101 -7.40 6.62 11.02
N ASP A 102 -6.31 6.41 11.76
CA ASP A 102 -5.65 5.12 11.82
C ASP A 102 -6.46 4.17 12.72
N GLN A 103 -6.84 3.01 12.18
CA GLN A 103 -7.51 1.96 12.94
C GLN A 103 -6.48 1.06 13.65
N TYR A 104 -6.73 0.80 14.92
CA TYR A 104 -5.92 -0.07 15.77
C TYR A 104 -6.77 -1.25 16.26
N ALA A 105 -6.22 -2.45 16.17
CA ALA A 105 -6.79 -3.64 16.79
C ALA A 105 -6.26 -3.77 18.22
N VAL A 106 -7.18 -3.92 19.17
CA VAL A 106 -6.88 -4.23 20.58
C VAL A 106 -6.74 -5.74 20.68
N VAL A 107 -5.51 -6.23 20.87
CA VAL A 107 -5.17 -7.65 20.81
C VAL A 107 -4.93 -8.20 22.20
N MET A 108 -5.68 -9.24 22.57
CA MET A 108 -5.49 -10.01 23.79
C MET A 108 -4.59 -11.21 23.51
N PHE A 109 -3.52 -11.34 24.28
CA PHE A 109 -2.57 -12.44 24.20
C PHE A 109 -2.86 -13.50 25.26
N HIS A 110 -2.26 -14.69 25.09
CA HIS A 110 -2.43 -15.82 26.01
C HIS A 110 -1.91 -15.55 27.44
N ASP A 111 -0.98 -14.59 27.61
CA ASP A 111 -0.50 -14.12 28.91
C ASP A 111 -1.50 -13.17 29.60
N GLY A 112 -2.68 -12.93 29.02
CA GLY A 112 -3.69 -12.01 29.53
C GLY A 112 -3.37 -10.53 29.26
N GLN A 113 -2.22 -10.23 28.63
CA GLN A 113 -1.90 -8.85 28.26
C GLN A 113 -2.74 -8.41 27.07
N THR A 114 -3.07 -7.13 27.06
CA THR A 114 -3.75 -6.47 25.94
C THR A 114 -2.84 -5.38 25.38
N ARG A 115 -2.68 -5.31 24.06
CA ARG A 115 -1.94 -4.24 23.38
C ARG A 115 -2.60 -3.85 22.08
N GLU A 116 -2.38 -2.60 21.68
CA GLU A 116 -2.89 -2.04 20.44
C GLU A 116 -1.87 -2.22 19.31
N TYR A 117 -2.36 -2.67 18.16
CA TYR A 117 -1.58 -2.79 16.93
C TYR A 117 -2.30 -2.08 15.80
N ASN A 118 -1.57 -1.30 15.02
CA ASN A 118 -2.12 -0.78 13.78
C ASN A 118 -2.55 -1.97 12.90
N VAL A 119 -3.76 -1.93 12.34
CA VAL A 119 -4.31 -3.06 11.56
C VAL A 119 -3.45 -3.42 10.35
N SER A 120 -2.66 -2.48 9.82
CA SER A 120 -1.69 -2.73 8.75
C SER A 120 -0.46 -3.55 9.19
N ARG A 121 -0.31 -3.79 10.49
CA ARG A 121 0.81 -4.53 11.11
C ARG A 121 0.40 -5.87 11.71
N VAL A 122 -0.76 -6.39 11.34
CA VAL A 122 -1.24 -7.70 11.79
C VAL A 122 -1.71 -8.52 10.60
N THR A 123 -1.55 -9.84 10.70
CA THR A 123 -1.97 -10.80 9.67
C THR A 123 -3.05 -11.71 10.23
N LEU A 124 -4.15 -11.90 9.50
CA LEU A 124 -5.18 -12.87 9.88
C LEU A 124 -4.63 -14.30 9.82
N VAL A 125 -4.82 -15.05 10.90
CA VAL A 125 -4.41 -16.47 11.02
C VAL A 125 -5.62 -17.39 11.00
N ALA A 126 -6.66 -17.03 11.75
CA ALA A 126 -7.93 -17.73 11.73
C ALA A 126 -9.07 -16.73 11.94
N ALA A 127 -10.05 -16.77 11.05
CA ALA A 127 -11.29 -16.01 11.20
C ALA A 127 -12.16 -16.63 12.30
N ALA A 128 -12.84 -15.79 13.07
CA ALA A 128 -13.89 -16.25 13.96
C ALA A 128 -14.99 -16.95 13.13
N THR A 129 -15.37 -18.16 13.53
CA THR A 129 -16.57 -18.81 13.00
C THR A 129 -17.78 -17.92 13.29
N ARG A 130 -18.42 -17.46 12.21
CA ARG A 130 -19.63 -16.63 12.24
C ARG A 130 -20.83 -17.45 12.70
#